data_AF-A0A733I7C0-F1
#
_entry.id   AF-A0A733I7C0-F1
#
_cell.length_a   1.000
_cell.length_b   1.000
_cell.length_c   1.000
_cell.angle_alpha   90.00
_cell.angle_beta   90.00
_cell.angle_gamma   90.00
#
_symmetry.space_group_name_H-M   'P 1'
#
loop_
_entity.id
_entity.type
_entity.pdbx_description
1 polymer ?
#
loop_
_entity_poly.entity_id
_entity_poly.type
_entity_poly.pdbx_seq_one_letter_code
_entity_poly.pdbx_strand_id
1 'polypeptide(L)' 'MASGNGTVKATFGKDSSAVKWVILAEVLVGAVMYMMTKNVKFLAGFAIISVFIAVGMAVVGL' A
#
# COMPACT_ATOMS: atom_id res chain seq x y z
N MET A 1 -6.99 -9.30 27.85
CA MET A 1 -5.79 -8.86 27.10
C MET A 1 -5.89 -9.46 25.71
N ALA A 2 -6.04 -8.65 24.65
CA ALA A 2 -6.12 -9.17 23.29
C ALA A 2 -4.71 -9.57 22.81
N SER A 3 -4.26 -10.76 23.22
CA SER A 3 -3.03 -11.37 22.71
C SER A 3 -3.19 -11.62 21.20
N GLY A 4 -2.37 -10.98 20.38
CA GLY A 4 -2.39 -11.14 18.91
C GLY A 4 -2.09 -9.86 18.13
N ASN A 5 -2.35 -8.68 18.70
CA ASN A 5 -2.15 -7.39 18.01
C ASN A 5 -0.71 -7.16 17.52
N GLY A 6 0.29 -7.62 18.28
CA GLY A 6 1.71 -7.48 17.88
C GLY A 6 2.04 -8.24 16.60
N THR A 7 1.52 -9.46 16.43
CA THR A 7 1.72 -10.26 15.22
C THR A 7 1.01 -9.63 14.03
N VAL A 8 -0.24 -9.18 14.20
CA VAL A 8 -0.98 -8.50 13.12
C VAL A 8 -0.26 -7.22 12.70
N LYS A 9 0.29 -6.45 13.64
CA LYS A 9 1.12 -5.27 13.38
C LYS A 9 2.39 -5.62 12.61
N ALA A 10 3.08 -6.70 12.97
CA ALA A 10 4.27 -7.13 12.26
C ALA A 10 3.96 -7.57 10.82
N THR A 11 2.81 -8.21 10.59
CA THR A 11 2.43 -8.75 9.27
C THR A 11 1.82 -7.68 8.35
N PHE A 12 0.98 -6.79 8.87
CA PHE A 12 0.20 -5.82 8.06
C PHE A 12 0.52 -4.35 8.39
N GLY A 13 1.46 -4.11 9.30
CA GLY A 13 2.00 -2.80 9.63
C GLY A 13 2.46 -2.01 8.41
N LYS A 14 2.50 -0.68 8.51
CA LYS A 14 2.97 0.22 7.45
C LYS A 14 4.35 -0.15 6.86
N ASP A 15 5.23 -0.75 7.68
CA ASP A 15 6.59 -1.12 7.30
C ASP A 15 6.71 -2.61 6.91
N SER A 16 5.59 -3.33 6.85
CA SER A 16 5.57 -4.77 6.64
C SER A 16 5.87 -5.17 5.20
N SER A 17 6.22 -6.45 5.03
CA SER A 17 6.41 -7.06 3.71
C SER A 17 5.14 -6.97 2.85
N ALA A 18 3.96 -7.13 3.46
CA ALA A 18 2.68 -7.06 2.74
C ALA A 18 2.47 -5.68 2.09
N VAL A 19 2.74 -4.59 2.82
CA VAL A 19 2.64 -3.22 2.28
C VAL A 19 3.62 -2.99 1.14
N LYS A 20 4.85 -3.51 1.27
CA LYS A 20 5.86 -3.40 0.20
C LYS A 20 5.43 -4.12 -1.08
N TRP A 21 4.82 -5.30 -0.97
CA TRP A 21 4.30 -6.03 -2.13
C TRP A 21 3.14 -5.32 -2.83
N VAL A 22 2.23 -4.70 -2.07
CA VAL A 22 1.14 -3.89 -2.65
C VAL A 22 1.71 -2.69 -3.42
N ILE A 23 2.67 -1.98 -2.84
CA ILE A 23 3.31 -0.84 -3.51
C ILE A 23 4.06 -1.28 -4.77
N LEU A 24 4.77 -2.41 -4.72
CA LEU A 24 5.47 -2.94 -5.89
C LEU A 24 4.49 -3.30 -7.02
N ALA A 25 3.37 -3.96 -6.69
CA ALA A 25 2.33 -4.30 -7.65
C ALA A 25 1.75 -3.04 -8.31
N GLU A 26 1.45 -2.00 -7.53
CA GLU A 26 0.95 -0.72 -8.05
C GLU A 26 1.93 -0.10 -9.06
N VAL A 27 3.22 -0.03 -8.72
CA VAL A 27 4.23 0.57 -9.60
C VAL A 27 4.35 -0.22 -10.91
N LEU A 28 4.34 -1.56 -10.86
CA LEU A 28 4.43 -2.41 -12.04
C LEU A 28 3.19 -2.26 -12.93
N VAL A 29 1.99 -2.33 -12.34
CA VAL A 29 0.73 -2.16 -13.07
C VAL A 29 0.64 -0.75 -13.66
N GLY A 30 0.98 0.28 -12.88
CA GLY A 30 0.99 1.66 -13.31
C GLY A 30 1.94 1.90 -14.49
N ALA A 31 3.14 1.31 -14.45
CA ALA A 31 4.10 1.39 -15.54
C ALA A 31 3.58 0.72 -16.83
N VAL A 32 3.04 -0.50 -16.73
CA VAL A 32 2.47 -1.23 -17.89
C VAL A 32 1.30 -0.47 -18.49
N MET A 33 0.35 -0.05 -17.66
CA MET A 33 -0.84 0.67 -18.10
C MET A 33 -0.51 2.04 -18.68
N TYR A 34 0.50 2.73 -18.14
CA TYR A 34 1.01 3.97 -18.75
C TYR A 34 1.63 3.70 -20.11
N MET A 35 2.43 2.64 -20.28
CA MET A 35 3.00 2.31 -21.58
C MET A 35 1.93 2.02 -22.64
N MET A 36 0.85 1.32 -22.25
CA MET A 36 -0.25 0.96 -23.16
C MET A 36 -1.19 2.13 -23.49
N THR A 37 -1.54 2.93 -22.48
CA THR A 37 -2.60 3.96 -22.63
C THR A 37 -2.05 5.37 -22.81
N LYS A 38 -0.78 5.60 -22.46
CA LYS A 38 -0.12 6.91 -22.39
C LYS A 38 -0.85 7.93 -21.50
N ASN A 39 -1.73 7.46 -20.60
CA ASN A 39 -2.49 8.30 -19.69
C ASN A 39 -1.84 8.35 -18.31
N VAL A 40 -1.64 9.57 -17.79
CA VAL A 40 -0.98 9.83 -16.49
C VAL A 40 -1.84 9.39 -15.29
N LYS A 41 -3.11 9.02 -15.51
CA LYS A 41 -4.06 8.62 -14.46
C LYS A 41 -3.54 7.51 -13.55
N PHE A 42 -2.76 6.57 -14.09
CA PHE A 42 -2.21 5.44 -13.34
C PHE A 42 -0.99 5.77 -12.49
N LEU A 43 -0.36 6.95 -12.68
CA LEU A 43 0.75 7.39 -11.82
C LEU A 43 0.24 8.04 -10.53
N ALA A 44 -1.00 8.52 -10.51
CA ALA A 44 -1.62 9.09 -9.31
C ALA A 44 -1.95 8.03 -8.24
N GLY A 45 -2.11 6.77 -8.65
CA GLY A 45 -2.48 5.66 -7.75
C GLY A 45 -1.43 5.41 -6.66
N PHE A 46 -0.13 5.57 -6.95
CA PHE A 46 0.93 5.47 -5.95
C PHE A 46 0.77 6.48 -4.80
N ALA A 47 0.46 7.74 -5.12
CA ALA A 47 0.25 8.79 -4.12
C ALA A 47 -1.01 8.51 -3.28
N ILE A 48 -2.08 8.01 -3.92
CA ILE A 48 -3.34 7.71 -3.22
C ILE A 48 -3.16 6.50 -2.28
N ILE A 49 -2.53 5.42 -2.75
CA ILE A 49 -2.34 4.19 -1.96
C ILE A 49 -1.41 4.44 -0.77
N SER A 50 -0.35 5.22 -0.94
CA SER A 50 0.57 5.54 0.16
C SER A 50 -0.11 6.33 1.28
N VAL A 51 -0.92 7.34 0.95
CA VAL A 51 -1.70 8.10 1.94
C VAL A 51 -2.79 7.24 2.56
N PHE A 52 -3.48 6.42 1.76
CA PHE A 52 -4.52 5.52 2.25
C PHE A 52 -3.97 4.52 3.28
N ILE A 53 -2.82 3.91 3.00
CA ILE A 53 -2.15 3.01 3.95
C ILE A 53 -1.72 3.78 5.20
N ALA A 54 -1.10 4.96 5.06
CA ALA A 54 -0.67 5.74 6.21
C ALA A 54 -1.84 6.10 7.16
N VAL A 55 -2.97 6.56 6.60
CA VAL A 55 -4.15 6.93 7.39
C VAL A 55 -4.88 5.69 7.93
N GLY A 56 -5.06 4.65 7.11
CA GLY A 56 -5.74 3.42 7.51
C GLY A 56 -5.05 2.73 8.68
N MET A 57 -3.71 2.69 8.66
CA MET A 57 -2.92 2.12 9.74
C MET A 57 -2.99 2.96 11.03
N ALA A 58 -3.00 4.29 10.90
CA ALA A 58 -3.17 5.20 12.03
C ALA A 58 -4.54 5.02 12.73
N VAL A 59 -5.62 4.78 11.98
CA VAL A 59 -6.97 4.55 12.53
C VAL A 59 -7.07 3.22 13.26
N VAL A 60 -6.45 2.17 12.73
CA VAL A 60 -6.48 0.83 13.34
C VAL A 60 -5.56 0.72 14.57
N GLY A 61 -4.65 1.67 14.76
CA GLY A 61 -3.67 1.64 15.86
C GLY A 61 -2.55 0.64 15.64
N LEU A 62 -2.29 0.27 14.38
CA LEU A 62 -1.19 -0.60 13.97
C LEU A 62 -0.02 0.21 13.42
#